data_AF-A0A8W8JQB2-F1
#
_entry.id   AF-A0A8W8JQB2-F1
#
_cell.length_a   1.000
_cell.length_b   1.000
_cell.length_c   1.000
_cell.angle_alpha   90.00
_cell.angle_beta   90.00
_cell.angle_gamma   90.00
#
_symmetry.space_group_name_H-M   'P 1'
#
loop_
_entity.id
_entity.type
_entity.pdbx_description
1 polymer ?
#
loop_
_entity_poly.entity_id
_entity_poly.type
_entity_poly.pdbx_seq_one_letter_code
_entity_poly.pdbx_strand_id
1 'polypeptide(L)'
;SRLMYQMILRSQQSTNTVAKETSTIKRGLKSVKQALSRKKASPKTMRPSPDKVTIEVKDFEVGVFERLMRYIHCGVVAVDPRTVAGMINAAKMFEFPDLHDACWEFAIECMRPDTLPLMVEGATLYSQFKETRKLMQKVISYLGDTPDVIQCCPEIQSLIPLRSDEFMC
;
A
#
# COMPACT_ATOMS: atom_id res chain seq x y z
N SER A 1 5.58 -8.26 12.92
CA SER A 1 4.60 -8.96 12.06
C SER A 1 5.34 -9.66 10.91
N ARG A 2 4.89 -10.85 10.49
CA ARG A 2 5.55 -11.67 9.45
C ARG A 2 5.59 -10.97 8.07
N LEU A 3 4.61 -10.10 7.81
CA LEU A 3 4.46 -9.35 6.57
C LEU A 3 5.45 -8.18 6.46
N MET A 4 5.64 -7.41 7.54
CA MET A 4 6.69 -6.39 7.58
C MET A 4 8.08 -7.00 7.34
N TYR A 5 8.33 -8.17 7.92
CA TYR A 5 9.57 -8.92 7.67
C TYR A 5 9.70 -9.37 6.21
N GLN A 6 8.63 -9.83 5.56
CA GLN A 6 8.63 -10.16 4.14
C GLN A 6 8.83 -8.94 3.23
N MET A 7 8.25 -7.78 3.56
CA MET A 7 8.48 -6.53 2.83
C MET A 7 9.95 -6.09 2.91
N ILE A 8 10.55 -6.18 4.10
CA ILE A 8 11.98 -5.89 4.33
C ILE A 8 12.86 -6.88 3.56
N LEU A 9 12.53 -8.17 3.56
CA LEU A 9 13.30 -9.18 2.83
C LEU A 9 13.23 -8.98 1.31
N ARG A 10 12.06 -8.64 0.76
CA ARG A 10 11.91 -8.34 -0.68
C ARG A 10 12.74 -7.12 -1.08
N SER A 11 12.73 -6.05 -0.27
CA SER A 11 13.57 -4.86 -0.51
C SER A 11 15.07 -5.19 -0.54
N GLN A 12 15.56 -6.03 0.39
CA GLN A 12 16.97 -6.48 0.40
C GLN A 12 17.34 -7.40 -0.77
N GLN A 13 16.39 -8.09 -1.39
CA GLN A 13 16.65 -8.92 -2.58
C GLN A 13 16.82 -8.06 -3.83
N SER A 14 16.04 -6.99 -3.98
CA SER A 14 16.16 -6.04 -5.08
C SER A 14 17.48 -5.26 -5.07
N THR A 15 18.06 -5.00 -3.90
CA THR A 15 19.41 -4.38 -3.80
C THR A 15 20.53 -5.36 -4.15
N ASN A 16 20.34 -6.66 -3.93
CA ASN A 16 21.34 -7.69 -4.21
C ASN A 16 21.38 -8.14 -5.68
N THR A 17 20.29 -7.96 -6.45
CA THR A 17 20.27 -8.26 -7.89
C THR A 17 21.06 -7.22 -8.69
N VAL A 18 21.02 -5.94 -8.30
CA VAL A 18 21.81 -4.88 -8.95
C VAL A 18 23.33 -5.03 -8.68
N ALA A 19 23.72 -5.67 -7.57
CA ALA A 19 25.13 -5.92 -7.25
C ALA A 19 25.75 -7.14 -7.97
N LYS A 20 24.94 -8.01 -8.61
CA LYS A 20 25.44 -9.23 -9.27
C LYS A 20 25.82 -9.05 -10.75
N GLU A 21 25.39 -7.97 -11.42
CA GLU A 21 25.63 -7.79 -12.86
C GLU A 21 26.99 -7.14 -13.22
N THR A 22 27.84 -6.78 -12.24
CA THR A 22 29.16 -6.17 -12.52
C THR A 22 30.39 -7.05 -12.23
N SER A 23 30.25 -8.37 -11.99
CA SER A 23 31.41 -9.21 -11.62
C SER A 23 31.75 -10.39 -12.55
N THR A 24 31.03 -10.60 -13.65
CA THR A 24 31.42 -11.60 -14.66
C THR A 24 32.18 -10.94 -15.80
N ILE A 25 33.49 -10.74 -15.64
CA ILE A 25 34.53 -10.87 -16.68
C ILE A 25 35.90 -10.74 -15.97
N LYS A 26 36.79 -11.70 -16.24
CA LYS A 26 38.18 -11.91 -15.76
C LYS A 26 38.37 -12.98 -14.69
N ARG A 27 38.15 -14.24 -15.08
CA ARG A 27 38.96 -15.37 -14.58
C ARG A 27 39.94 -15.76 -15.69
N GLY A 28 41.21 -15.43 -15.48
CA GLY A 28 42.29 -15.77 -16.38
C GLY A 28 43.66 -15.59 -15.72
N LEU A 29 44.25 -16.71 -15.32
CA LEU A 29 45.70 -16.98 -15.19
C LEU A 29 46.51 -16.18 -14.13
N LYS A 30 46.98 -16.85 -13.06
CA LYS A 30 48.41 -17.13 -12.81
C LYS A 30 48.66 -17.88 -11.48
N SER A 31 49.72 -18.67 -11.55
CA SER A 31 50.11 -19.79 -10.69
C SER A 31 50.80 -19.38 -9.39
N VAL A 32 50.67 -20.27 -8.40
CA VAL A 32 51.59 -20.63 -7.31
C VAL A 32 52.88 -19.81 -7.20
N LYS A 33 53.05 -19.10 -6.07
CA LYS A 33 54.32 -19.02 -5.32
C LYS A 33 54.15 -18.34 -3.96
N GLN A 34 54.68 -19.03 -2.94
CA GLN A 34 55.37 -18.49 -1.77
C GLN A 34 54.57 -18.25 -0.48
N ALA A 35 54.64 -19.29 0.36
CA ALA A 35 54.63 -19.18 1.81
C ALA A 35 55.78 -18.29 2.32
N LEU A 36 55.60 -17.77 3.54
CA LEU A 36 56.55 -17.05 4.42
C LEU A 36 56.55 -15.51 4.30
N SER A 37 55.68 -14.84 5.07
CA SER A 37 56.05 -13.63 5.82
C SER A 37 55.07 -13.27 6.94
N ARG A 38 55.59 -13.41 8.17
CA ARG A 38 55.35 -12.69 9.43
C ARG A 38 54.09 -11.82 9.60
N LYS A 39 53.35 -12.16 10.67
CA LYS A 39 52.42 -11.31 11.47
C LYS A 39 52.65 -9.80 11.32
N LYS A 40 51.60 -9.10 10.85
CA LYS A 40 51.22 -7.77 11.35
C LYS A 40 49.72 -7.81 11.68
N ALA A 41 49.38 -7.35 12.88
CA ALA A 41 48.02 -7.27 13.36
C ALA A 41 47.16 -6.44 12.41
N SER A 42 45.97 -6.94 12.15
CA SER A 42 44.97 -6.37 11.24
C SER A 42 44.57 -4.96 11.69
N PRO A 43 44.40 -4.00 10.76
CA PRO A 43 43.44 -2.94 11.00
C PRO A 43 42.09 -3.64 11.16
N LYS A 44 41.44 -3.48 12.30
CA LYS A 44 40.01 -3.81 12.42
C LYS A 44 39.31 -2.98 11.37
N THR A 45 38.99 -3.59 10.23
CA THR A 45 38.00 -3.07 9.30
C THR A 45 36.75 -2.86 10.14
N MET A 46 36.44 -1.59 10.43
CA MET A 46 35.10 -1.18 10.82
C MET A 46 34.19 -1.85 9.80
N ARG A 47 33.39 -2.82 10.26
CA ARG A 47 32.32 -3.36 9.43
C ARG A 47 31.52 -2.14 8.96
N PRO A 48 31.34 -1.92 7.65
CA PRO A 48 30.39 -0.90 7.22
C PRO A 48 29.07 -1.24 7.91
N SER A 49 28.57 -0.31 8.72
CA SER A 49 27.20 -0.38 9.22
C SER A 49 26.33 -0.59 7.98
N PRO A 50 25.39 -1.55 7.99
CA PRO A 50 24.52 -1.73 6.84
C PRO A 50 23.90 -0.37 6.49
N ASP A 51 24.12 0.06 5.25
CA ASP A 51 23.56 1.32 4.75
C ASP A 51 22.06 1.34 5.03
N LYS A 52 21.53 2.51 5.42
CA LYS A 52 20.10 2.66 5.73
C LYS A 52 19.28 2.25 4.51
N VAL A 53 18.39 1.27 4.68
CA VAL A 53 17.41 0.88 3.66
C VAL A 53 16.13 1.67 3.89
N THR A 54 15.74 2.49 2.92
CA THR A 54 14.48 3.24 2.94
C THR A 54 13.46 2.55 2.04
N ILE A 55 12.26 2.30 2.57
CA ILE A 55 11.13 1.76 1.81
C ILE A 55 10.08 2.87 1.72
N GLU A 56 9.78 3.29 0.50
CA GLU A 56 8.78 4.33 0.24
C GLU A 56 7.40 3.70 0.00
N VAL A 57 6.37 4.29 0.62
CA VAL A 57 4.96 3.95 0.38
C VAL A 57 4.29 5.23 -0.12
N LYS A 58 3.90 5.25 -1.39
CA LYS A 58 3.34 6.44 -2.06
C LYS A 58 1.85 6.33 -2.37
N ASP A 59 1.33 5.11 -2.29
CA ASP A 59 -0.01 4.77 -2.77
C ASP A 59 -1.12 5.13 -1.78
N PHE A 60 -0.76 5.49 -0.53
CA PHE A 60 -1.69 5.71 0.55
C PHE A 60 -1.37 6.96 1.34
N GLU A 61 -2.43 7.67 1.73
CA GLU A 61 -2.34 8.72 2.74
C GLU A 61 -1.73 8.18 4.04
N VAL A 62 -0.93 9.00 4.71
CA VAL A 62 -0.23 8.64 5.95
C VAL A 62 -1.20 8.04 6.98
N GLY A 63 -2.36 8.67 7.17
CA GLY A 63 -3.35 8.20 8.13
C GLY A 63 -4.00 6.85 7.80
N VAL A 64 -4.06 6.46 6.53
CA VAL A 64 -4.56 5.13 6.11
C VAL A 64 -3.48 4.08 6.37
N PHE A 65 -2.23 4.39 6.02
CA PHE A 65 -1.13 3.46 6.25
C PHE A 65 -0.84 3.24 7.74
N GLU A 66 -0.91 4.29 8.56
CA GLU A 66 -0.80 4.17 10.02
C GLU A 66 -1.89 3.28 10.62
N ARG A 67 -3.13 3.41 10.14
CA ARG A 67 -4.26 2.55 10.52
C ARG A 67 -4.01 1.09 10.14
N LEU A 68 -3.53 0.83 8.92
CA LEU A 68 -3.14 -0.50 8.50
C LEU A 68 -2.04 -1.07 9.41
N MET A 69 -1.00 -0.29 9.71
CA MET A 69 0.08 -0.72 10.60
C MET A 69 -0.44 -1.01 12.01
N ARG A 70 -1.35 -0.20 12.54
CA ARG A 70 -2.02 -0.46 13.81
C ARG A 70 -2.77 -1.78 13.78
N TYR A 71 -3.55 -2.05 12.72
CA TYR A 71 -4.23 -3.34 12.57
C TYR A 71 -3.24 -4.51 12.57
N ILE A 72 -2.14 -4.40 11.82
CA ILE A 72 -1.09 -5.42 11.74
C ILE A 72 -0.46 -5.73 13.11
N HIS A 73 -0.29 -4.71 13.95
CA HIS A 73 0.38 -4.84 15.24
C HIS A 73 -0.57 -5.18 16.40
N CYS A 74 -1.81 -4.71 16.34
CA CYS A 74 -2.76 -4.77 17.45
C CYS A 74 -4.00 -5.62 17.16
N GLY A 75 -4.22 -6.04 15.91
CA GLY A 75 -5.40 -6.79 15.48
C GLY A 75 -6.69 -5.96 15.44
N VAL A 76 -6.62 -4.65 15.70
CA VAL A 76 -7.79 -3.76 15.77
C VAL A 76 -7.46 -2.39 15.19
N VAL A 77 -8.46 -1.79 14.53
CA VAL A 77 -8.38 -0.44 13.98
C VAL A 77 -9.77 0.19 13.90
N ALA A 78 -9.85 1.50 14.11
CA ALA A 78 -11.06 2.28 13.84
C ALA A 78 -11.01 2.81 12.40
N VAL A 79 -12.11 2.61 11.67
CA VAL A 79 -12.26 3.05 10.28
C VAL A 79 -13.35 4.11 10.23
N ASP A 80 -13.05 5.22 9.57
CA ASP A 80 -13.97 6.35 9.42
C ASP A 80 -14.54 6.38 7.99
N PRO A 81 -15.75 6.92 7.75
CA PRO A 81 -16.35 6.97 6.40
C PRO A 81 -15.42 7.57 5.34
N ARG A 82 -14.69 8.65 5.68
CA ARG A 82 -13.71 9.29 4.78
C ARG A 82 -12.50 8.40 4.47
N THR A 83 -12.14 7.48 5.36
CA THR A 83 -10.93 6.65 5.23
C THR A 83 -11.20 5.25 4.69
N VAL A 84 -12.47 4.81 4.65
CA VAL A 84 -12.84 3.44 4.34
C VAL A 84 -12.37 3.01 2.95
N ALA A 85 -12.48 3.87 1.94
CA ALA A 85 -12.01 3.56 0.59
C ALA A 85 -10.50 3.25 0.57
N GLY A 86 -9.70 4.09 1.24
CA GLY A 86 -8.26 3.85 1.41
C GLY A 86 -7.97 2.54 2.15
N MET A 87 -8.72 2.25 3.21
CA MET A 87 -8.57 1.01 3.98
C MET A 87 -8.94 -0.24 3.16
N ILE A 88 -9.99 -0.19 2.33
CA ILE A 88 -10.34 -1.27 1.39
C ILE A 88 -9.17 -1.54 0.44
N ASN A 89 -8.63 -0.49 -0.20
CA ASN A 89 -7.53 -0.65 -1.15
C ASN A 89 -6.25 -1.17 -0.47
N ALA A 90 -5.94 -0.67 0.73
CA ALA A 90 -4.78 -1.08 1.50
C ALA A 90 -4.90 -2.55 1.93
N ALA A 91 -6.04 -2.93 2.51
CA ALA A 91 -6.31 -4.31 2.89
C ALA A 91 -6.23 -5.25 1.68
N LYS A 92 -6.72 -4.81 0.51
CA LYS A 92 -6.60 -5.59 -0.73
C LYS A 92 -5.16 -5.72 -1.22
N MET A 93 -4.41 -4.62 -1.24
CA MET A 93 -3.03 -4.58 -1.75
C MET A 93 -2.08 -5.40 -0.86
N PHE A 94 -2.24 -5.32 0.46
CA PHE A 94 -1.38 -5.99 1.42
C PHE A 94 -1.94 -7.35 1.89
N GLU A 95 -2.98 -7.87 1.23
CA GLU A 95 -3.53 -9.21 1.42
C GLU A 95 -4.09 -9.50 2.82
N PHE A 96 -4.92 -8.59 3.33
CA PHE A 96 -5.70 -8.77 4.57
C PHE A 96 -7.19 -8.98 4.26
N PRO A 97 -7.63 -10.21 3.93
CA PRO A 97 -9.00 -10.48 3.49
C PRO A 97 -10.05 -10.11 4.56
N ASP A 98 -9.85 -10.50 5.82
CA ASP A 98 -10.83 -10.21 6.88
C ASP A 98 -11.02 -8.70 7.10
N LEU A 99 -9.95 -7.90 7.00
CA LEU A 99 -10.02 -6.44 7.08
C LEU A 99 -10.69 -5.86 5.83
N HIS A 100 -10.40 -6.42 4.66
CA HIS A 100 -10.99 -6.00 3.38
C HIS A 100 -12.50 -6.19 3.40
N ASP A 101 -12.97 -7.37 3.82
CA ASP A 101 -14.39 -7.70 3.92
C ASP A 101 -15.10 -6.80 4.95
N ALA A 102 -14.52 -6.62 6.15
CA ALA A 102 -15.09 -5.74 7.17
C ALA A 102 -15.16 -4.26 6.72
N CYS A 103 -14.14 -3.77 6.00
CA CYS A 103 -14.19 -2.40 5.46
C CYS A 103 -15.25 -2.26 4.37
N TRP A 104 -15.47 -3.31 3.56
CA TRP A 104 -16.53 -3.32 2.56
C TRP A 104 -17.92 -3.30 3.20
N GLU A 105 -18.15 -4.12 4.23
CA GLU A 105 -19.41 -4.11 4.99
C GLU A 105 -19.68 -2.71 5.58
N PHE A 106 -18.68 -2.10 6.23
CA PHE A 106 -18.79 -0.75 6.76
C PHE A 106 -19.06 0.30 5.66
N ALA A 107 -18.47 0.15 4.46
CA ALA A 107 -18.74 1.05 3.34
C ALA A 107 -20.19 0.95 2.84
N ILE A 108 -20.81 -0.23 2.91
CA ILE A 108 -22.24 -0.39 2.62
C ILE A 108 -23.08 0.30 3.71
N GLU A 109 -22.73 0.15 4.99
CA GLU A 109 -23.42 0.86 6.09
C GLU A 109 -23.32 2.39 5.97
N CYS A 110 -22.25 2.89 5.36
CA CYS A 110 -22.05 4.32 5.09
C CYS A 110 -22.93 4.87 3.94
N MET A 111 -23.73 4.04 3.26
CA MET A 111 -24.69 4.50 2.23
C MET A 111 -25.92 5.14 2.88
N ARG A 112 -25.70 6.33 3.45
CA ARG A 112 -26.68 7.16 4.13
C ARG A 112 -26.40 8.64 3.86
N PRO A 113 -27.39 9.55 3.92
CA PRO A 113 -27.20 10.97 3.62
C PRO A 113 -26.07 11.64 4.42
N ASP A 114 -25.91 11.27 5.69
CA ASP A 114 -24.94 11.87 6.62
C ASP A 114 -23.48 11.40 6.38
N THR A 115 -23.29 10.17 5.91
CA THR A 115 -21.97 9.54 5.79
C THR A 115 -21.50 9.38 4.35
N LEU A 116 -22.42 9.28 3.40
CA LEU A 116 -22.12 9.04 2.00
C LEU A 116 -21.26 10.15 1.37
N PRO A 117 -21.50 11.45 1.61
CA PRO A 117 -20.63 12.51 1.06
C PRO A 117 -19.18 12.36 1.52
N LEU A 118 -18.98 12.03 2.80
CA LEU A 118 -17.65 11.83 3.40
C LEU A 118 -16.93 10.64 2.76
N MET A 119 -17.66 9.54 2.54
CA MET A 119 -17.14 8.34 1.89
C MET A 119 -16.75 8.60 0.44
N VAL A 120 -17.60 9.29 -0.33
CA VAL A 120 -17.32 9.62 -1.73
C VAL A 120 -16.10 10.53 -1.84
N GLU A 121 -16.01 11.57 -1.01
CA GLU A 121 -14.85 12.45 -0.98
C GLU A 121 -13.56 11.67 -0.67
N GLY A 122 -13.60 10.77 0.31
CA GLY A 122 -12.50 9.85 0.61
C GLY A 122 -12.12 8.95 -0.58
N ALA A 123 -13.11 8.43 -1.30
CA ALA A 123 -12.92 7.56 -2.45
C ALA A 123 -12.26 8.26 -3.63
N THR A 124 -12.49 9.56 -3.84
CA THR A 124 -11.84 10.31 -4.94
C THR A 124 -10.31 10.31 -4.88
N LEU A 125 -9.73 10.18 -3.68
CA LEU A 125 -8.27 10.08 -3.48
C LEU A 125 -7.66 8.78 -4.01
N TYR A 126 -8.50 7.78 -4.30
CA TYR A 126 -8.09 6.42 -4.63
C TYR A 126 -8.71 5.90 -5.94
N SER A 127 -9.15 6.78 -6.84
CA SER A 127 -9.85 6.42 -8.09
C SER A 127 -9.04 5.46 -8.99
N GLN A 128 -7.70 5.49 -8.90
CA GLN A 128 -6.81 4.57 -9.60
C GLN A 128 -6.99 3.10 -9.20
N PHE A 129 -7.55 2.83 -8.01
CA PHE A 129 -7.71 1.47 -7.50
C PHE A 129 -9.00 0.80 -7.97
N LYS A 130 -8.89 -0.48 -8.35
CA LYS A 130 -10.01 -1.31 -8.81
C LYS A 130 -11.13 -1.40 -7.77
N GLU A 131 -10.79 -1.56 -6.50
CA GLU A 131 -11.80 -1.68 -5.43
C GLU A 131 -12.55 -0.37 -5.21
N THR A 132 -11.88 0.77 -5.34
CA THR A 132 -12.54 2.09 -5.30
C THR A 132 -13.50 2.26 -6.47
N ARG A 133 -13.13 1.85 -7.68
CA ARG A 133 -14.05 1.89 -8.84
C ARG A 133 -15.31 1.04 -8.60
N LYS A 134 -15.16 -0.16 -8.05
CA LYS A 134 -16.31 -1.00 -7.65
C LYS A 134 -17.18 -0.30 -6.60
N LEU A 135 -16.56 0.34 -5.61
CA LEU A 135 -17.29 1.04 -4.56
C LEU A 135 -18.10 2.20 -5.15
N MET A 136 -17.49 2.98 -6.04
CA MET A 136 -18.17 4.08 -6.73
C MET A 136 -19.32 3.60 -7.63
N GLN A 137 -19.16 2.48 -8.34
CA GLN A 137 -20.25 1.86 -9.10
C GLN A 137 -21.43 1.47 -8.19
N LYS A 138 -21.14 0.93 -7.00
CA LYS A 138 -22.17 0.57 -6.02
C LYS A 138 -22.89 1.82 -5.48
N VAL A 139 -22.16 2.90 -5.22
CA VAL A 139 -22.74 4.20 -4.83
C VAL A 139 -23.67 4.75 -5.91
N ILE A 140 -23.26 4.70 -7.18
CA ILE A 140 -24.08 5.15 -8.31
C ILE A 140 -25.38 4.33 -8.39
N SER A 141 -25.29 3.00 -8.27
CA SER A 141 -26.48 2.13 -8.22
C SER A 141 -27.42 2.52 -7.08
N TYR A 142 -26.86 2.69 -5.87
CA TYR A 142 -27.64 3.08 -4.68
C TYR A 142 -28.38 4.41 -4.88
N LEU A 143 -27.73 5.42 -5.45
CA LEU A 143 -28.37 6.72 -5.69
C LEU A 143 -29.43 6.67 -6.78
N GLY A 144 -29.27 5.80 -7.78
CA GLY A 144 -30.32 5.52 -8.77
C GLY A 144 -31.58 4.93 -8.15
N ASP A 145 -31.42 4.08 -7.13
CA ASP A 145 -32.52 3.41 -6.45
C ASP A 145 -33.15 4.27 -5.33
N THR A 146 -32.46 5.29 -4.84
CA THR A 146 -32.83 6.12 -3.67
C THR A 146 -32.76 7.63 -4.01
N PRO A 147 -33.67 8.15 -4.87
CA PRO A 147 -33.60 9.52 -5.38
C PRO A 147 -33.82 10.61 -4.30
N ASP A 148 -34.45 10.26 -3.18
CA ASP A 148 -34.63 11.09 -2.00
C ASP A 148 -33.30 11.43 -1.30
N VAL A 149 -32.32 10.51 -1.35
CA VAL A 149 -30.97 10.75 -0.78
C VAL A 149 -30.23 11.83 -1.57
N ILE A 150 -30.38 11.83 -2.90
CA ILE A 150 -29.80 12.87 -3.77
C ILE A 150 -30.36 14.25 -3.41
N GLN A 151 -31.66 14.33 -3.10
CA GLN A 151 -32.31 15.58 -2.73
C GLN A 151 -31.80 16.14 -1.40
N CYS A 152 -31.43 15.26 -0.46
CA CYS A 152 -30.87 15.64 0.83
C CYS A 152 -29.38 16.05 0.77
N CYS A 153 -28.65 15.64 -0.27
CA CYS A 153 -27.21 15.84 -0.39
C CYS A 153 -26.81 16.23 -1.83
N PRO A 154 -27.13 17.45 -2.30
CA PRO A 154 -26.81 17.89 -3.65
C PRO A 154 -25.30 17.90 -3.94
N GLU A 155 -24.45 18.01 -2.91
CA GLU A 155 -23.00 18.01 -3.01
C GLU A 155 -22.48 16.69 -3.62
N ILE A 156 -23.18 15.58 -3.38
CA ILE A 156 -22.84 14.27 -3.95
C ILE A 156 -22.89 14.30 -5.49
N GLN A 157 -23.79 15.09 -6.10
CA GLN A 157 -23.86 15.17 -7.57
C GLN A 157 -22.59 15.77 -8.18
N SER A 158 -21.91 16.65 -7.46
CA SER A 158 -20.63 17.23 -7.90
C SER A 158 -19.45 16.28 -7.67
N LEU A 159 -19.57 15.40 -6.68
CA LEU A 159 -18.50 14.50 -6.24
C LEU A 159 -18.53 13.15 -6.97
N ILE A 160 -19.68 12.74 -7.50
CA ILE A 160 -19.77 11.63 -8.43
C ILE A 160 -19.43 12.21 -9.79
N PRO A 161 -18.27 11.89 -10.38
CA PRO A 161 -18.04 12.22 -11.76
C PRO A 161 -19.13 11.48 -12.54
N LEU A 162 -20.15 12.20 -12.99
CA LEU A 162 -21.10 11.73 -13.99
C LEU A 162 -20.34 11.61 -15.32
N ARG A 163 -19.38 10.70 -15.37
CA ARG A 163 -18.78 10.18 -16.58
C ARG A 163 -18.50 8.70 -16.35
N SER A 164 -19.43 7.93 -16.87
CA SER A 164 -19.36 6.48 -17.09
C SER A 164 -18.06 6.03 -17.76
N ASP A 165 -17.27 6.94 -18.34
CA ASP A 165 -16.05 6.64 -19.10
C ASP A 165 -14.80 6.38 -18.23
N GLU A 166 -14.69 6.95 -17.01
CA GLU A 166 -13.50 6.72 -16.16
C GLU A 166 -13.61 5.47 -15.26
N PHE A 167 -14.81 4.94 -15.09
CA PHE A 167 -15.09 3.79 -14.22
C PHE A 167 -15.42 2.50 -14.99
N MET A 168 -15.40 2.54 -16.33
CA MET A 168 -15.56 1.38 -17.22
C MET A 168 -14.18 0.90 -17.70
N CYS A 169 -13.45 0.18 -16.84
CA CYS A 169 -12.33 -0.69 -17.20
C CYS A 169 -12.17 -1.81 -16.17
#